data_AF-A0A8H4S987-F1
#
_entry.id   AF-A0A8H4S987-F1
#
_cell.length_a   1.000
_cell.length_b   1.000
_cell.length_c   1.000
_cell.angle_alpha   90.00
_cell.angle_beta   90.00
_cell.angle_gamma   90.00
#
_symmetry.space_group_name_H-M   'P 1'
#
loop_
_entity.id
_entity.type
_entity.pdbx_description
1 polymer ?
#
loop_
_entity_poly.entity_id
_entity_poly.type
_entity_poly.pdbx_seq_one_letter_code
_entity_poly.pdbx_strand_id
1 'polypeptide(L)'
;MSDKKADRDQTAHQLNIPADDAQILDQTGRDSASRRKQSFGPTQVKFPSPGEEKIMENAGKESAGKREHVTSNIAREYRSGSS
;
A
#
# COMPACT_ATOMS: atom_id res chain seq x y z
N MET A 1 -15.55 -12.93 -18.05
CA MET A 1 -16.29 -11.74 -17.56
C MET A 1 -16.50 -11.74 -16.03
N SER A 2 -16.02 -12.73 -15.27
CA SER A 2 -16.33 -12.86 -13.83
C SER A 2 -15.30 -12.23 -12.87
N ASP A 3 -14.05 -12.06 -13.29
CA ASP A 3 -12.96 -11.67 -12.36
C ASP A 3 -13.01 -10.20 -11.93
N LYS A 4 -13.38 -9.28 -12.84
CA LYS A 4 -13.39 -7.84 -12.54
C LYS A 4 -14.40 -7.42 -11.46
N LYS A 5 -15.48 -8.20 -11.27
CA LYS A 5 -16.45 -7.92 -10.21
C LYS A 5 -15.93 -8.38 -8.85
N ALA A 6 -15.24 -9.52 -8.81
CA ALA A 6 -14.65 -10.04 -7.57
C ALA A 6 -13.58 -9.09 -7.02
N ASP A 7 -12.70 -8.54 -7.86
CA ASP A 7 -11.64 -7.61 -7.44
C ASP A 7 -12.22 -6.30 -6.86
N ARG A 8 -13.26 -5.77 -7.51
CA ARG A 8 -13.95 -4.56 -7.06
C ARG A 8 -14.65 -4.80 -5.73
N ASP A 9 -15.38 -5.91 -5.62
CA ASP A 9 -16.16 -6.25 -4.42
C ASP A 9 -15.22 -6.56 -3.24
N GLN A 10 -14.06 -7.19 -3.49
CA GLN A 10 -13.00 -7.38 -2.52
C GLN A 10 -12.38 -6.04 -2.05
N THR A 11 -12.09 -5.13 -2.97
CA THR A 11 -11.52 -3.81 -2.65
C THR A 11 -12.50 -2.98 -1.81
N ALA A 12 -13.76 -2.94 -2.21
CA ALA A 12 -14.83 -2.27 -1.47
C ALA A 12 -14.97 -2.85 -0.05
N HIS A 13 -14.93 -4.18 0.08
CA HIS A 13 -15.01 -4.87 1.37
C HIS A 13 -13.79 -4.63 2.26
N GLN A 14 -12.57 -4.67 1.72
CA GLN A 14 -11.34 -4.48 2.49
C GLN A 14 -11.17 -3.05 3.00
N LEU A 15 -11.61 -2.07 2.21
CA LEU A 15 -11.45 -0.65 2.52
C LEU A 15 -12.72 -0.03 3.13
N ASN A 16 -13.82 -0.78 3.20
CA ASN A 16 -15.13 -0.33 3.66
C ASN A 16 -15.58 0.97 2.97
N ILE A 17 -15.49 0.99 1.64
CA ILE A 17 -15.83 2.15 0.78
C ILE A 17 -16.95 1.80 -0.21
N PRO A 18 -17.67 2.81 -0.73
CA PRO A 18 -18.66 2.61 -1.79
C PRO A 18 -18.06 1.95 -3.03
N ALA A 19 -18.87 1.18 -3.76
CA ALA A 19 -18.43 0.44 -4.94
C ALA A 19 -17.88 1.36 -6.06
N ASP A 20 -18.40 2.59 -6.17
CA ASP A 20 -17.95 3.58 -7.16
C ASP A 20 -16.51 4.05 -6.85
N ASP A 21 -16.21 4.33 -5.58
CA ASP A 21 -14.86 4.70 -5.13
C ASP A 21 -13.88 3.53 -5.30
N ALA A 22 -14.32 2.31 -4.99
CA ALA A 22 -13.53 1.10 -5.21
C ALA A 22 -13.17 0.90 -6.70
N GLN A 23 -14.08 1.24 -7.62
CA GLN A 23 -13.82 1.17 -9.05
C GLN A 23 -12.79 2.20 -9.51
N ILE A 24 -12.83 3.42 -8.97
CA ILE A 24 -11.82 4.46 -9.25
C ILE A 24 -10.44 4.01 -8.77
N LEU A 25 -10.36 3.41 -7.57
CA LEU A 25 -9.12 2.90 -7.01
C LEU A 25 -8.56 1.72 -7.82
N ASP A 26 -9.41 0.76 -8.21
CA ASP A 26 -8.99 -0.37 -9.06
C ASP A 26 -8.44 0.13 -10.41
N GLN A 27 -9.13 1.09 -11.05
CA GLN A 27 -8.67 1.66 -12.31
C GLN A 27 -7.32 2.40 -12.14
N THR A 28 -7.18 3.20 -11.09
CA THR A 28 -5.93 3.91 -10.79
C THR A 28 -4.78 2.93 -10.52
N GLY A 29 -5.07 1.84 -9.80
CA GLY A 29 -4.13 0.75 -9.55
C GLY A 29 -3.65 0.11 -10.85
N ARG A 30 -4.58 -0.24 -11.76
CA ARG A 30 -4.26 -0.82 -13.07
C ARG A 30 -3.44 0.13 -13.96
N ASP A 31 -3.78 1.41 -13.98
CA ASP A 31 -3.05 2.41 -14.76
C ASP A 31 -1.61 2.58 -14.23
N SER A 32 -1.44 2.59 -12.90
CA SER A 32 -0.11 2.61 -12.27
C SER A 32 0.70 1.35 -12.58
N ALA A 33 0.06 0.17 -12.53
CA ALA A 33 0.68 -1.11 -12.89
C ALA A 33 1.18 -1.09 -14.34
N SER A 34 0.31 -0.65 -15.26
CA SER A 34 0.61 -0.53 -16.69
C SER A 34 1.82 0.36 -16.94
N ARG A 35 1.88 1.54 -16.31
CA ARG A 35 3.05 2.44 -16.38
C ARG A 35 4.34 1.79 -15.88
N ARG A 36 4.23 0.92 -14.87
CA ARG A 36 5.37 0.19 -14.28
C ARG A 36 5.66 -1.14 -14.96
N LYS A 37 4.93 -1.49 -16.02
CA LYS A 37 4.96 -2.80 -16.70
C LYS A 37 4.75 -3.98 -15.73
N GLN A 38 3.96 -3.76 -14.68
CA GLN A 38 3.58 -4.79 -13.71
C GLN A 38 2.18 -5.32 -14.01
N SER A 39 2.03 -6.64 -13.91
CA SER A 39 0.75 -7.34 -14.09
C SER A 39 0.28 -7.83 -12.72
N PHE A 40 -0.93 -7.45 -12.33
CA PHE A 40 -1.64 -8.05 -11.21
C PHE A 40 -2.47 -9.21 -11.75
N GLY A 41 -1.82 -10.37 -11.91
CA GLY A 41 -2.51 -11.65 -12.07
C GLY A 41 -2.40 -12.45 -10.78
N PRO A 42 -3.10 -13.60 -10.65
CA PRO A 42 -2.90 -14.52 -9.53
C PRO A 42 -1.42 -14.90 -9.48
N THR A 43 -0.72 -14.28 -8.53
CA THR A 43 0.73 -14.32 -8.45
C THR A 43 1.11 -15.74 -8.06
N GLN A 44 1.91 -16.40 -8.89
CA GLN A 44 2.69 -17.54 -8.41
C GLN A 44 3.40 -17.08 -7.14
N VAL A 45 3.30 -17.87 -6.07
CA VAL A 45 4.02 -17.60 -4.82
C VAL A 45 5.50 -17.57 -5.14
N LYS A 46 6.06 -16.36 -5.27
CA LYS A 46 7.50 -16.15 -5.48
C LYS A 46 8.11 -15.91 -4.12
N PHE A 47 8.99 -16.83 -3.73
CA PHE A 47 9.88 -16.58 -2.61
C PHE A 47 10.88 -15.50 -3.01
N PRO A 48 11.12 -14.49 -2.16
CA PRO A 48 12.13 -13.48 -2.43
C PRO A 48 13.50 -14.13 -2.61
N SER A 49 14.29 -13.64 -3.56
CA SER A 49 15.71 -13.96 -3.58
C SER A 49 16.42 -13.33 -2.37
N PRO A 50 17.60 -13.82 -1.95
CA PRO A 50 18.36 -13.23 -0.84
C PRO A 50 18.66 -11.72 -1.03
N GLY A 51 18.81 -11.27 -2.28
CA GLY A 51 18.99 -9.85 -2.59
C GLY A 51 17.73 -9.02 -2.36
N GLU A 52 16.57 -9.54 -2.75
CA GLU A 52 15.27 -8.89 -2.52
C GLU A 52 14.91 -8.87 -1.03
N GLU A 53 15.22 -9.95 -0.30
CA GLU A 53 15.02 -10.03 1.14
C GLU A 53 15.81 -8.94 1.89
N LYS A 54 17.07 -8.72 1.51
CA LYS A 54 17.90 -7.64 2.08
C LYS A 54 17.34 -6.25 1.78
N ILE A 55 16.79 -6.04 0.58
CA ILE A 55 16.14 -4.78 0.21
C ILE A 55 14.88 -4.57 1.07
N MET A 56 14.07 -5.62 1.25
CA MET A 56 12.87 -5.56 2.10
C MET A 56 13.22 -5.28 3.56
N GLU A 57 14.27 -5.91 4.10
CA GLU A 57 14.75 -5.66 5.46
C GLU A 57 15.17 -4.19 5.64
N ASN A 58 15.95 -3.65 4.71
CA ASN A 58 16.39 -2.25 4.74
C ASN A 58 15.21 -1.27 4.64
N ALA A 59 14.26 -1.54 3.74
CA ALA A 59 13.04 -0.75 3.61
C ALA A 59 12.21 -0.77 4.91
N GLY A 60 12.16 -1.92 5.59
CA GLY A 60 11.53 -2.05 6.90
C GLY A 60 12.18 -1.17 7.96
N LYS A 61 13.52 -1.18 8.04
CA LYS A 61 14.29 -0.33 8.97
C LYS A 61 14.08 1.17 8.70
N GLU A 62 14.12 1.58 7.43
CA GLU A 62 13.90 2.98 7.05
C GLU A 62 12.47 3.43 7.36
N SER A 63 11.48 2.58 7.09
CA SER A 63 10.08 2.85 7.42
C SER A 63 9.87 3.01 8.94
N ALA A 64 10.48 2.15 9.75
CA ALA A 64 10.44 2.26 11.20
C ALA A 64 11.03 3.60 11.69
N GLY A 65 12.22 3.97 11.20
CA GLY A 65 12.84 5.26 11.56
C GLY A 65 11.99 6.47 11.16
N LYS A 66 11.36 6.44 9.98
CA LYS A 66 10.42 7.51 9.56
C LYS A 66 9.21 7.60 10.48
N ARG A 67 8.63 6.48 10.92
CA ARG A 67 7.49 6.47 11.85
C ARG A 67 7.85 7.04 13.22
N GLU A 68 9.00 6.68 13.76
CA GLU A 68 9.50 7.24 15.03
C GLU A 68 9.70 8.75 14.94
N HIS A 69 10.27 9.22 13.83
CA HIS A 69 10.48 10.65 13.60
C HIS A 69 9.17 11.43 13.48
N VAL A 70 8.20 10.93 12.70
CA VAL A 70 6.88 11.54 12.56
C VAL A 70 6.16 11.58 13.92
N THR A 71 6.19 10.48 14.66
CA THR A 71 5.56 10.39 15.99
C THR A 71 6.20 11.40 16.97
N SER A 72 7.53 11.53 16.91
CA SER A 72 8.28 12.49 17.74
C SER A 72 7.94 13.94 17.41
N ASN A 73 7.77 14.26 16.12
CA ASN A 73 7.38 15.60 15.67
C ASN A 73 5.95 15.93 16.11
N ILE A 74 5.00 15.02 15.93
CA ILE A 74 3.61 15.19 16.39
C ILE A 74 3.59 15.40 17.92
N ALA A 75 4.31 14.58 18.68
CA ALA A 75 4.39 14.73 20.13
C ALA A 75 5.09 16.03 20.58
N ARG A 76 5.95 16.62 19.74
CA ARG A 76 6.55 17.94 19.99
C ARG A 76 5.53 19.04 19.75
N GLU A 77 4.78 18.99 18.65
CA GLU A 77 3.73 19.96 18.32
C GLU A 77 2.66 20.04 19.43
N TYR A 78 2.20 18.89 19.95
CA TYR A 78 1.27 18.88 21.08
C TYR A 78 1.85 19.51 22.36
N ARG A 79 3.15 19.36 22.61
CA ARG A 79 3.81 19.99 23.77
C ARG A 79 4.03 21.48 23.61
N SER A 80 4.36 21.95 22.41
CA SER A 80 4.59 23.38 22.13
C SER A 80 3.31 24.19 21.94
N GLY A 81 2.19 23.55 21.59
CA GLY A 81 0.88 24.21 21.49
C GLY A 81 0.09 24.26 22.80
N SER A 82 0.62 23.67 23.88
CA SER A 82 -0.01 23.62 25.21
C SER A 82 0.59 24.62 26.21
N SER A 83 1.42 25.56 25.73
CA SER A 83 2.02 26.68 26.48
C SER A 83 1.53 28.01 25.94
#